data_AF-A0AAD6KSI9-F1
#
_entry.id   AF-A0AAD6KSI9-F1
#
_cell.length_a   1.000
_cell.length_b   1.000
_cell.length_c   1.000
_cell.angle_alpha   90.00
_cell.angle_beta   90.00
_cell.angle_gamma   90.00
#
_symmetry.space_group_name_H-M   'P 1'
#
loop_
_entity.id
_entity.type
_entity.pdbx_description
1 polymer ?
#
loop_
_entity_poly.entity_id
_entity_poly.type
_entity_poly.pdbx_seq_one_letter_code
_entity_poly.pdbx_strand_id
1 'polypeptide(L)'
;MDSAYKKELQSVLGEKNVSLPQVFIKGDHVGGAEVIKQMFETGELVRVLDRFPRQQPGFVCEGCGDARFVPCGNCSGSRKLFDEDEGVLKRCLECNENGLIRCPDCCS
;
A
#
# COMPACT_ATOMS: atom_id res chain seq x y z
N MET A 1 2.28 -4.56 -7.59
CA MET A 1 2.70 -3.68 -6.47
C MET A 1 2.94 -2.31 -7.05
N ASP A 2 2.47 -1.27 -6.37
CA ASP A 2 2.75 0.12 -6.72
C ASP A 2 4.26 0.37 -6.83
N SER A 3 4.68 1.00 -7.92
CA SER A 3 6.08 1.20 -8.26
C SER A 3 6.79 2.18 -7.31
N ALA A 4 6.06 3.11 -6.69
CA ALA A 4 6.61 3.99 -5.66
C ALA A 4 6.91 3.18 -4.39
N TYR A 5 6.00 2.31 -3.94
CA TYR A 5 6.26 1.43 -2.80
C TYR A 5 7.41 0.46 -3.05
N LYS A 6 7.52 -0.09 -4.27
CA LYS A 6 8.66 -0.94 -4.61
C LYS A 6 9.99 -0.18 -4.49
N LYS A 7 10.05 1.05 -5.00
CA LYS A 7 11.26 1.89 -4.93
C LYS A 7 11.60 2.28 -3.50
N GLU A 8 10.59 2.67 -2.71
CA GLU A 8 10.74 2.99 -1.29
C GLU A 8 11.31 1.80 -0.52
N LEU A 9 10.72 0.61 -0.70
CA LEU A 9 11.19 -0.61 -0.05
C LEU A 9 12.65 -0.95 -0.40
N GLN A 10 13.01 -0.88 -1.68
CA GLN A 10 14.39 -1.10 -2.14
C GLN A 10 15.36 -0.06 -1.59
N SER A 11 14.92 1.20 -1.45
CA SER A 11 15.72 2.28 -0.91
C SER A 11 15.97 2.10 0.59
N VAL A 12 14.96 1.71 1.36
CA VAL A 12 15.06 1.52 2.81
C VAL A 12 15.93 0.31 3.14
N LEU A 13 15.83 -0.76 2.36
CA LEU A 13 16.60 -2.00 2.60
C LEU A 13 17.97 -2.02 1.92
N GLY A 14 18.25 -1.10 1.00
CA GLY A 14 19.51 -1.09 0.25
C GLY A 14 19.67 -2.25 -0.73
N GLU A 15 18.60 -3.01 -1.00
CA GLU A 15 18.63 -4.21 -1.83
C GLU A 15 17.71 -4.07 -3.05
N LYS A 16 18.17 -4.55 -4.22
CA LYS A 16 17.36 -4.53 -5.44
C LYS A 16 16.30 -5.62 -5.46
N ASN A 17 16.57 -6.78 -4.86
CA ASN A 17 15.70 -7.94 -4.88
C ASN A 17 15.32 -8.32 -3.46
N VAL A 18 14.25 -7.72 -2.97
CA VAL A 18 13.74 -7.94 -1.62
C VAL A 18 12.68 -9.04 -1.67
N SER A 19 12.76 -10.02 -0.77
CA SER A 19 11.69 -11.00 -0.58
C SER A 19 10.50 -10.35 0.11
N LEU A 20 9.28 -10.69 -0.31
CA LEU A 20 8.05 -10.17 0.31
C LEU A 20 7.37 -11.25 1.15
N PRO A 21 6.63 -10.88 2.22
CA PRO A 21 6.48 -9.52 2.76
C PRO A 21 7.72 -9.02 3.51
N GLN A 22 7.84 -7.70 3.64
CA GLN A 22 8.72 -7.02 4.61
C GLN A 22 7.86 -6.15 5.51
N VAL A 23 7.99 -6.35 6.82
CA VAL A 23 7.12 -5.71 7.81
C VAL A 23 7.87 -4.60 8.53
N PHE A 24 7.20 -3.46 8.63
CA PHE A 24 7.66 -2.29 9.36
C PHE A 24 6.65 -1.99 10.47
N ILE A 25 7.13 -1.70 11.67
CA ILE A 25 6.30 -1.33 12.82
C ILE A 25 6.79 0.02 13.33
N LYS A 26 5.93 1.04 13.29
CA LYS A 26 6.26 2.44 13.63
C LYS A 26 7.42 3.03 12.81
N GLY A 27 7.61 2.56 11.58
CA GLY A 27 8.69 3.00 10.69
C GLY A 27 9.97 2.17 10.81
N ASP A 28 10.10 1.32 11.83
CA ASP A 28 11.26 0.45 11.99
C ASP A 28 11.06 -0.86 11.23
N HIS A 29 12.11 -1.29 10.50
CA HIS A 29 12.11 -2.58 9.82
C HIS A 29 12.21 -3.72 10.84
N VAL A 30 11.21 -4.60 10.84
CA VAL A 30 11.16 -5.74 11.77
C VAL A 30 11.66 -7.02 11.10
N GLY A 31 11.32 -7.24 9.83
CA GLY A 31 11.82 -8.37 9.06
C GLY A 31 10.81 -8.94 8.07
N GLY A 32 11.20 -10.06 7.46
CA GLY A 32 10.37 -10.81 6.51
C GLY A 32 9.43 -11.83 7.19
N ALA A 33 8.74 -12.64 6.38
CA ALA A 33 7.76 -13.63 6.84
C ALA A 33 8.25 -14.53 7.99
N GLU A 34 9.45 -15.08 7.86
CA GLU A 34 10.01 -16.01 8.85
C GLU A 34 10.31 -15.35 10.20
N VAL A 35 10.79 -14.11 10.20
CA VAL A 35 11.01 -13.34 11.43
C VAL A 35 9.69 -13.08 12.13
N ILE A 36 8.67 -12.64 11.37
CA ILE A 36 7.34 -12.34 11.90
C ILE A 36 6.66 -13.60 12.45
N LYS A 37 6.81 -14.73 11.75
CA LYS A 37 6.32 -16.03 12.22
C LYS A 37 6.97 -16.43 13.54
N GLN A 38 8.29 -16.31 13.65
CA GLN A 38 9.01 -16.62 14.88
C GLN A 38 8.57 -15.69 16.03
N MET A 39 8.43 -14.38 15.79
CA MET A 39 7.94 -13.43 16.80
C MET A 39 6.51 -13.74 17.26
N PHE A 40 5.67 -14.26 16.36
CA PHE A 40 4.33 -14.72 16.72
C PHE A 40 4.39 -15.95 17.64
N GLU A 41 5.21 -16.94 17.28
CA GLU A 41 5.38 -18.19 18.04
C GLU A 41 5.99 -17.96 19.43
N THR A 42 6.89 -16.99 19.58
CA THR A 42 7.48 -16.62 20.88
C THR A 42 6.60 -15.66 21.70
N GLY A 43 5.51 -15.16 21.13
CA GLY A 43 4.62 -14.17 21.75
C GLY A 43 5.16 -12.73 21.74
N GLU A 44 6.35 -12.48 21.17
CA GLU A 44 6.93 -11.14 21.05
C GLU A 44 6.07 -10.21 20.21
N LEU A 45 5.52 -10.72 19.09
CA LEU A 45 4.70 -9.93 18.18
C LEU A 45 3.48 -9.34 18.88
N VAL A 46 2.82 -10.11 19.76
CA VAL A 46 1.65 -9.65 20.53
C VAL A 46 2.04 -8.49 21.44
N ARG A 47 3.21 -8.56 22.09
CA ARG A 47 3.69 -7.51 23.01
C ARG A 47 4.00 -6.21 22.27
N VAL A 48 4.55 -6.30 21.05
CA VAL A 48 4.82 -5.15 20.19
C VAL A 48 3.51 -4.50 19.73
N LEU A 49 2.54 -5.32 19.32
CA LEU A 49 1.25 -4.85 18.79
C LEU A 49 0.28 -4.35 19.86
N ASP A 50 0.47 -4.70 21.14
CA ASP A 50 -0.46 -4.34 22.22
C ASP A 50 -0.61 -2.82 22.42
N ARG A 51 0.37 -2.03 21.97
CA ARG A 51 0.34 -0.56 22.04
C ARG A 51 -0.44 0.11 20.90
N PHE A 52 -0.97 -0.66 19.95
CA PHE A 52 -1.71 -0.12 18.82
C PHE A 52 -3.21 -0.09 19.09
N PRO A 53 -3.93 0.92 18.55
CA PRO A 53 -5.38 0.90 18.59
C PRO A 53 -5.89 -0.35 17.88
N ARG A 54 -6.74 -1.11 18.58
CA ARG A 54 -7.39 -2.29 18.00
C ARG A 54 -8.60 -1.85 17.22
N GLN A 55 -8.62 -2.16 15.94
CA GLN A 55 -9.83 -2.00 15.14
C GLN A 55 -10.87 -3.02 15.59
N GLN A 56 -12.15 -2.64 15.58
CA GLN A 56 -13.21 -3.57 15.93
C GLN A 56 -13.20 -4.75 14.94
N PRO A 57 -13.35 -6.00 15.42
CA PRO A 57 -13.51 -7.15 14.54
C PRO A 57 -14.64 -6.90 13.54
N GLY A 58 -14.39 -7.18 12.26
CA GLY A 58 -15.39 -7.03 11.20
C GLY A 58 -15.53 -5.62 10.63
N PHE A 59 -14.69 -4.66 11.04
CA PHE A 59 -14.55 -3.44 10.23
C PHE A 59 -14.11 -3.81 8.82
N VAL A 60 -14.81 -3.26 7.84
CA VAL A 60 -14.42 -3.24 6.44
C VAL A 60 -14.72 -1.85 5.92
N CYS A 61 -13.78 -1.20 5.26
CA CYS A 61 -14.01 0.10 4.63
C CYS A 61 -15.10 -0.04 3.56
N GLU A 62 -16.22 0.67 3.70
CA GLU A 62 -17.34 0.64 2.76
C GLU A 62 -16.94 1.10 1.34
N GLY A 63 -15.96 2.01 1.24
CA GLY A 63 -15.51 2.55 -0.03
C GLY A 63 -14.57 1.65 -0.82
N CYS A 64 -13.71 0.86 -0.17
CA CYS A 64 -12.70 0.03 -0.86
C CYS A 64 -12.72 -1.46 -0.50
N GLY A 65 -13.60 -1.91 0.38
CA GLY A 65 -13.61 -3.29 0.85
C GLY A 65 -12.28 -3.71 1.49
N ASP A 66 -11.61 -2.78 2.17
CA ASP A 66 -10.25 -2.91 2.74
C ASP A 66 -9.10 -3.19 1.75
N ALA A 67 -9.33 -3.10 0.43
CA ALA A 67 -8.26 -3.17 -0.56
C ALA A 67 -7.27 -1.99 -0.50
N ARG A 68 -7.63 -0.91 0.22
CA ARG A 68 -6.85 0.35 0.41
C ARG A 68 -6.62 1.17 -0.87
N PHE A 69 -7.05 0.67 -2.01
CA PHE A 69 -6.98 1.31 -3.31
C PHE A 69 -8.33 1.27 -4.01
N VAL A 70 -8.63 2.30 -4.78
CA VAL A 70 -9.84 2.40 -5.63
C VAL A 70 -9.46 2.88 -7.03
N PRO A 71 -10.26 2.57 -8.07
CA PRO A 71 -10.06 3.13 -9.40
C PRO A 71 -10.02 4.66 -9.36
N CYS A 72 -9.08 5.25 -10.11
CA CYS A 72 -8.96 6.69 -10.24
C CYS A 72 -10.21 7.28 -10.89
N GLY A 73 -10.86 8.25 -10.24
CA GLY A 73 -12.05 8.92 -10.77
C GLY A 73 -11.78 9.73 -12.04
N ASN A 74 -10.61 10.37 -12.15
CA ASN A 74 -10.26 11.20 -13.30
C ASN A 74 -10.13 10.38 -14.60
N CYS A 75 -9.46 9.23 -14.55
CA CYS A 75 -9.24 8.38 -15.73
C CYS A 75 -10.08 7.09 -15.75
N SER A 76 -10.99 6.91 -14.80
CA SER A 76 -11.78 5.70 -14.59
C SER A 76 -10.94 4.40 -14.56
N GLY A 77 -9.74 4.48 -13.98
CA GLY A 77 -8.78 3.37 -13.91
C GLY A 77 -8.04 3.04 -15.21
N SER A 78 -8.33 3.69 -16.34
CA SER A 78 -7.70 3.41 -17.62
C SER A 78 -6.26 3.95 -17.75
N ARG A 79 -5.88 4.88 -16.87
CA ARG A 79 -4.65 5.68 -16.91
C ARG A 79 -4.52 6.59 -18.15
N LYS A 80 -5.60 6.78 -18.89
CA LYS A 80 -5.64 7.56 -20.14
C LYS A 80 -6.62 8.72 -19.99
N LEU A 81 -6.20 9.88 -20.45
CA LEU A 81 -7.02 11.09 -20.57
C LEU A 81 -6.86 11.62 -21.99
N PHE A 82 -7.94 12.13 -22.58
CA PHE A 82 -7.87 12.80 -23.87
C PHE A 82 -7.79 14.30 -23.61
N ASP A 83 -6.78 14.94 -24.18
CA ASP A 83 -6.62 16.39 -24.16
C ASP A 83 -7.31 16.95 -25.40
N GLU A 84 -8.43 17.66 -25.20
CA GLU A 84 -9.22 18.21 -26.31
C GLU A 84 -8.51 19.37 -27.02
N ASP A 85 -7.71 20.15 -26.29
CA ASP A 85 -7.00 21.32 -26.83
C ASP A 85 -5.84 20.90 -27.74
N GLU A 86 -5.08 19.89 -27.31
CA GLU A 86 -3.95 19.34 -28.08
C GLU A 86 -4.37 18.20 -29.03
N GLY A 87 -5.56 17.62 -28.85
CA GLY A 87 -6.05 16.49 -29.64
C GLY A 87 -5.28 15.19 -29.39
N VAL A 88 -4.63 15.03 -28.24
CA VAL A 88 -3.73 13.91 -27.93
C VAL A 88 -4.13 13.15 -26.68
N LEU A 89 -3.78 11.86 -26.64
CA LEU A 89 -3.96 11.02 -25.46
C LEU A 89 -2.81 11.24 -24.47
N LYS A 90 -3.13 11.76 -23.28
CA LYS A 90 -2.19 11.94 -22.16
C LYS A 90 -2.36 10.84 -21.12
N ARG A 91 -1.30 10.62 -20.33
CA ARG A 91 -1.36 9.74 -19.16
C ARG A 91 -1.92 10.50 -17.98
N CYS A 92 -2.82 9.87 -17.22
CA CYS A 92 -3.29 10.43 -15.95
C CYS A 92 -2.13 10.58 -14.96
N LEU A 93 -2.04 11.75 -14.32
CA LEU A 93 -1.00 12.09 -13.35
C LEU A 93 -1.45 11.90 -11.89
N GLU A 94 -2.73 11.64 -11.67
CA GLU A 94 -3.32 11.51 -10.33
C GLU A 94 -3.30 10.07 -9.79
N CYS A 95 -3.03 9.09 -10.65
CA CYS A 95 -3.07 7.68 -10.30
C CYS A 95 -1.72 6.99 -10.47
N ASN A 96 -1.54 5.85 -9.80
CA ASN A 96 -0.36 5.03 -9.98
C ASN A 96 -0.34 4.31 -11.33
N GLU A 97 0.65 3.43 -11.54
CA GLU A 97 0.79 2.76 -12.83
C GLU A 97 -0.34 1.83 -13.24
N ASN A 98 -1.20 1.48 -12.28
CA ASN A 98 -2.34 0.59 -12.44
C ASN A 98 -3.68 1.34 -12.55
N GLY A 99 -3.67 2.69 -12.60
CA GLY A 99 -4.90 3.47 -12.63
C GLY A 99 -5.59 3.59 -11.28
N LEU A 100 -4.89 3.31 -10.18
CA LEU A 100 -5.46 3.29 -8.83
C LEU A 100 -4.99 4.50 -8.01
N ILE A 101 -5.84 4.94 -7.10
CA ILE A 101 -5.53 5.92 -6.05
C ILE A 101 -5.73 5.27 -4.67
N ARG A 102 -5.09 5.82 -3.63
CA ARG A 102 -5.36 5.40 -2.25
C ARG A 102 -6.81 5.74 -1.89
N CYS A 103 -7.47 4.85 -1.16
CA CYS A 103 -8.86 5.04 -0.76
C CYS A 103 -8.99 6.28 0.15
N PRO A 104 -9.75 7.32 -0.24
CA PRO A 104 -9.85 8.54 0.56
C PRO A 104 -10.53 8.31 1.92
N ASP A 105 -11.36 7.28 2.03
CA ASP A 105 -12.15 7.00 3.25
C ASP A 105 -11.34 6.33 4.37
N CYS A 106 -10.19 5.71 4.04
CA CYS A 106 -9.46 4.88 5.01
C CYS A 106 -7.93 4.93 4.90
N CYS A 107 -7.39 5.79 4.03
CA CYS A 107 -5.94 5.92 3.81
C CYS A 107 -5.41 7.35 4.00
N SER A 108 -6.22 8.25 4.55
CA SER A 108 -5.82 9.59 5.01
C SER A 108 -4.84 9.53 6.18
#